data_AF-N4TVB5-F1
#
_entry.id   AF-N4TVB5-F1
#
_cell.length_a   1.000
_cell.length_b   1.000
_cell.length_c   1.000
_cell.angle_alpha   90.00
_cell.angle_beta   90.00
_cell.angle_gamma   90.00
#
_symmetry.space_group_name_H-M   'P 1'
#
loop_
_entity.id
_entity.type
_entity.pdbx_description
1 polymer ?
#
loop_
_entity_poly.entity_id
_entity_poly.type
_entity_poly.pdbx_seq_one_letter_code
_entity_poly.pdbx_strand_id
1 'polypeptide(L)'
;MAPRYLADYIERIKEADQTSSQTTARPFNNGTATQPPIIRGRVNRILIFPGSFNPPHQGHLNLLKHVFYNAGADLNIIAAIIITTDDERLKMKMDKRETGIVLSREKRANLWRGDGTSWPGFRTKLVNTLKRDGVDTKFVLLFGPDAITADGGDISRPVDFRYPNSLRQLAGCTPWVNLQDGRSRFDNKISICRQNRVRPRGTVRFVPCDLDRRPQDAPSSTKIRGIIESSPQEEWEEKLNGVALHPKILVEYLKELPPPTKPAESKEDLAKKQWESIVW
;
A
#
# COMPACT_ATOMS: atom_id res chain seq x y z
N MET A 1 -25.45 19.05 -17.12
CA MET A 1 -24.67 17.86 -17.55
C MET A 1 -24.74 16.81 -16.46
N ALA A 2 -24.96 15.54 -16.82
CA ALA A 2 -24.94 14.43 -15.87
C ALA A 2 -23.52 14.25 -15.27
N PRO A 3 -23.40 13.79 -14.02
CA PRO A 3 -22.11 13.48 -13.41
C PRO A 3 -21.42 12.34 -14.19
N ARG A 4 -20.12 12.49 -14.42
CA ARG A 4 -19.27 11.45 -15.00
C ARG A 4 -18.56 10.70 -13.89
N TYR A 5 -18.64 9.38 -13.85
CA TYR A 5 -17.99 8.58 -12.81
C TYR A 5 -16.75 7.88 -13.34
N LEU A 6 -15.71 7.75 -12.51
CA LEU A 6 -14.50 7.01 -12.88
C LEU A 6 -14.80 5.53 -13.17
N ALA A 7 -15.81 4.96 -12.49
CA ALA A 7 -16.24 3.57 -12.68
C ALA A 7 -16.59 3.29 -14.15
N ASP A 8 -17.36 4.18 -14.78
CA ASP A 8 -17.81 4.06 -16.17
C ASP A 8 -16.63 4.01 -17.17
N TYR A 9 -15.50 4.63 -16.84
CA TYR A 9 -14.29 4.55 -17.67
C TYR A 9 -13.58 3.21 -17.50
N ILE A 10 -13.54 2.68 -16.27
CA ILE A 10 -12.89 1.40 -15.96
C ILE A 10 -13.69 0.25 -16.58
N GLU A 11 -15.02 0.31 -16.50
CA GLU A 11 -15.93 -0.69 -17.10
C GLU A 11 -15.75 -0.76 -18.61
N ARG A 12 -15.77 0.38 -19.30
CA ARG A 12 -15.51 0.44 -20.76
C ARG A 12 -14.19 -0.20 -21.17
N ILE A 13 -13.15 -0.09 -20.33
CA ILE A 13 -11.85 -0.73 -20.60
C ILE A 13 -11.95 -2.25 -20.42
N LYS A 14 -12.62 -2.72 -19.37
CA LYS A 14 -12.79 -4.14 -19.10
C LYS A 14 -13.67 -4.83 -20.16
N GLU A 15 -14.76 -4.18 -20.59
CA GLU A 15 -15.63 -4.67 -21.66
C GLU A 15 -14.88 -4.80 -23.00
N ALA A 16 -14.08 -3.80 -23.35
CA ALA A 16 -13.29 -3.81 -24.57
C ALA A 16 -12.21 -4.90 -24.60
N ASP A 17 -11.75 -5.35 -23.43
CA ASP A 17 -10.69 -6.35 -23.29
C ASP A 17 -11.20 -7.80 -23.42
N GLN A 18 -12.50 -8.02 -23.58
CA GLN A 18 -13.14 -9.36 -23.68
C GLN A 18 -12.69 -10.36 -22.59
N THR A 19 -12.16 -9.87 -21.47
CA THR A 19 -11.76 -10.69 -20.32
C THR A 19 -13.01 -11.11 -19.54
N SER A 20 -13.56 -12.26 -19.95
CA SER A 20 -14.40 -13.22 -19.21
C SER A 20 -15.90 -12.90 -19.01
N SER A 21 -16.70 -13.92 -19.34
CA SER A 21 -18.14 -14.08 -19.07
C SER A 21 -18.46 -14.37 -17.58
N GLN A 22 -17.58 -14.01 -16.66
CA GLN A 22 -17.88 -13.98 -15.23
C GLN A 22 -18.12 -12.53 -14.86
N THR A 23 -19.22 -12.27 -14.15
CA THR A 23 -19.63 -10.97 -13.62
C THR A 23 -18.45 -10.26 -12.96
N THR A 24 -17.68 -9.48 -13.73
CA THR A 24 -16.55 -8.75 -13.18
C THR A 24 -17.11 -7.74 -12.20
N ALA A 25 -16.72 -7.88 -10.93
CA ALA A 25 -17.11 -6.99 -9.86
C ALA A 25 -16.89 -5.52 -10.31
N ARG A 26 -17.98 -4.77 -10.46
CA ARG A 26 -17.91 -3.34 -10.83
C ARG A 26 -17.02 -2.62 -9.82
N PRO A 27 -16.06 -1.77 -10.25
CA PRO A 27 -15.22 -1.04 -9.33
C PRO A 27 -16.03 -0.25 -8.30
N PHE A 28 -15.45 -0.01 -7.12
CA PHE A 28 -16.09 0.71 -6.02
C PHE A 28 -17.34 -0.03 -5.47
N ASN A 29 -17.10 -1.21 -4.89
CA ASN A 29 -18.10 -2.06 -4.24
C ASN A 29 -19.24 -2.51 -5.18
N ASN A 30 -18.92 -3.01 -6.37
CA ASN A 30 -19.93 -3.43 -7.36
C ASN A 30 -20.91 -2.30 -7.72
N GLY A 31 -20.45 -1.05 -7.70
CA GLY A 31 -21.29 0.13 -7.94
C GLY A 31 -22.18 0.55 -6.77
N THR A 32 -22.04 -0.09 -5.61
CA THR A 32 -22.81 0.24 -4.39
C THR A 32 -22.10 1.26 -3.48
N ALA A 33 -20.96 1.81 -3.91
CA ALA A 33 -20.27 2.85 -3.17
C ALA A 33 -21.21 4.05 -2.94
N THR A 34 -21.37 4.46 -1.68
CA THR A 34 -22.19 5.61 -1.28
C THR A 34 -21.67 6.94 -1.82
N GLN A 35 -20.36 7.02 -2.10
CA GLN A 35 -19.69 8.17 -2.69
C GLN A 35 -18.76 7.70 -3.83
N PRO A 36 -19.31 7.34 -5.00
CA PRO A 36 -18.50 6.87 -6.11
C PRO A 36 -17.59 7.99 -6.63
N PRO A 37 -16.36 7.71 -7.10
CA PRO A 37 -15.46 8.74 -7.60
C PRO A 37 -16.03 9.50 -8.80
N ILE A 38 -16.27 10.80 -8.61
CA ILE A 38 -16.81 11.69 -9.63
C ILE A 38 -15.67 12.44 -10.33
N ILE A 39 -15.69 12.45 -11.66
CA ILE A 39 -14.82 13.27 -12.50
C ILE A 39 -15.28 14.73 -12.42
N ARG A 40 -14.36 15.61 -12.01
CA ARG A 40 -14.63 17.05 -11.89
C ARG A 40 -14.06 17.82 -13.07
N GLY A 41 -14.57 19.03 -13.33
CA GLY A 41 -14.08 19.97 -14.36
C GLY A 41 -12.72 20.62 -14.04
N ARG A 42 -11.88 19.93 -13.26
CA ARG A 42 -10.53 20.33 -12.87
C ARG A 42 -9.65 19.09 -12.90
N VAL A 43 -8.33 19.24 -12.78
CA VAL A 43 -7.40 18.11 -12.75
C VAL A 43 -7.83 17.07 -11.71
N ASN A 44 -8.08 15.84 -12.15
CA ASN A 44 -8.43 14.72 -11.29
C ASN A 44 -7.15 13.98 -10.91
N ARG A 45 -6.93 13.71 -9.62
CA ARG A 45 -5.76 12.98 -9.17
C ARG A 45 -6.13 11.59 -8.68
N ILE A 46 -5.34 10.61 -9.10
CA ILE A 46 -5.47 9.22 -8.65
C ILE A 46 -4.20 8.87 -7.87
N LEU A 47 -4.37 8.43 -6.63
CA LEU A 47 -3.26 7.90 -5.83
C LEU A 47 -2.82 6.56 -6.42
N ILE A 48 -1.52 6.38 -6.59
CA ILE A 48 -0.91 5.11 -6.93
C ILE A 48 -0.21 4.61 -5.68
N PHE A 49 -0.62 3.45 -5.16
CA PHE A 49 -0.06 2.88 -3.95
C PHE A 49 0.59 1.52 -4.25
N PRO A 50 1.88 1.52 -4.64
CA PRO A 50 2.61 0.30 -4.93
C PRO A 50 3.12 -0.36 -3.65
N GLY A 51 3.15 -1.69 -3.64
CA GLY A 51 3.71 -2.43 -2.52
C GLY A 51 3.78 -3.92 -2.78
N SER A 52 4.60 -4.60 -1.99
CA SER A 52 4.64 -6.06 -1.99
C SER A 52 3.34 -6.62 -1.42
N PHE A 53 2.78 -5.99 -0.38
CA PHE A 53 1.52 -6.38 0.27
C PHE A 53 1.46 -7.90 0.54
N ASN A 54 2.45 -8.41 1.27
CA ASN A 54 2.66 -9.85 1.43
C ASN A 54 2.73 -10.26 2.92
N PRO A 55 1.58 -10.36 3.62
CA PRO A 55 0.23 -9.97 3.17
C PRO A 55 -0.07 -8.48 3.45
N PRO A 56 -1.13 -7.90 2.84
CA PRO A 56 -1.62 -6.58 3.23
C PRO A 56 -2.22 -6.58 4.64
N HIS A 57 -2.25 -5.42 5.28
CA HIS A 57 -2.64 -5.26 6.68
C HIS A 57 -3.27 -3.90 6.92
N GLN A 58 -3.87 -3.74 8.10
CA GLN A 58 -4.63 -2.55 8.47
C GLN A 58 -3.77 -1.27 8.47
N GLY A 59 -2.48 -1.38 8.79
CA GLY A 59 -1.50 -0.28 8.65
C GLY A 59 -1.45 0.30 7.22
N HIS A 60 -1.38 -0.54 6.19
CA HIS A 60 -1.42 -0.09 4.80
C HIS A 60 -2.72 0.66 4.48
N LEU A 61 -3.88 0.12 4.90
CA LEU A 61 -5.18 0.75 4.67
C LEU A 61 -5.30 2.08 5.42
N ASN A 62 -4.77 2.15 6.65
CA ASN A 62 -4.77 3.36 7.46
C ASN A 62 -3.89 4.45 6.82
N LEU A 63 -2.70 4.11 6.32
CA LEU A 63 -1.85 5.04 5.57
C LEU A 63 -2.56 5.56 4.31
N LEU A 64 -3.16 4.66 3.52
CA LEU A 64 -3.89 5.03 2.32
C LEU A 64 -5.05 5.99 2.63
N LYS A 65 -5.89 5.64 3.62
CA LYS A 65 -7.01 6.49 4.07
C LYS A 65 -6.51 7.84 4.54
N HIS A 66 -5.46 7.88 5.37
CA HIS A 66 -4.91 9.12 5.90
C HIS A 66 -4.47 10.06 4.79
N VAL A 67 -3.68 9.57 3.83
CA VAL A 67 -3.22 10.41 2.71
C VAL A 67 -4.38 10.80 1.81
N PHE A 68 -5.30 9.87 1.51
CA PHE A 68 -6.46 10.16 0.66
C PHE A 68 -7.31 11.32 1.21
N TYR A 69 -7.54 11.37 2.52
CA TYR A 69 -8.35 12.41 3.14
C TYR A 69 -7.57 13.68 3.52
N ASN A 70 -6.26 13.59 3.77
CA ASN A 70 -5.49 14.69 4.37
C ASN A 70 -4.39 15.27 3.46
N ALA A 71 -4.20 14.81 2.21
CA ALA A 71 -3.16 15.33 1.32
C ALA A 71 -3.42 16.74 0.73
N GLY A 72 -4.53 17.37 1.13
CA GLY A 72 -4.92 18.71 0.72
C GLY A 72 -6.05 18.70 -0.32
N ALA A 73 -7.06 19.54 -0.11
CA ALA A 73 -8.21 19.65 -1.01
C ALA A 73 -7.85 20.16 -2.42
N ASP A 74 -6.68 20.82 -2.55
CA ASP A 74 -6.13 21.33 -3.79
C ASP A 74 -5.70 20.23 -4.77
N LEU A 75 -5.38 19.02 -4.27
CA LEU A 75 -5.03 17.89 -5.13
C LEU A 75 -6.22 17.31 -5.87
N ASN A 76 -7.45 17.46 -5.37
CA ASN A 76 -8.61 16.80 -5.96
C ASN A 76 -8.35 15.29 -6.19
N ILE A 77 -7.91 14.59 -5.14
CA ILE A 77 -7.76 13.14 -5.19
C ILE A 77 -9.16 12.52 -5.23
N ILE A 78 -9.43 11.72 -6.25
CA ILE A 78 -10.76 11.10 -6.46
C ILE A 78 -10.76 9.60 -6.24
N ALA A 79 -9.61 8.94 -6.40
CA ALA A 79 -9.49 7.49 -6.30
C ALA A 79 -8.07 7.07 -5.93
N ALA A 80 -7.90 5.80 -5.59
CA ALA A 80 -6.61 5.14 -5.41
C ALA A 80 -6.56 3.83 -6.20
N ILE A 81 -5.38 3.50 -6.71
CA ILE A 81 -5.07 2.24 -7.39
C ILE A 81 -3.94 1.56 -6.63
N ILE A 82 -4.22 0.34 -6.17
CA ILE A 82 -3.25 -0.51 -5.48
C ILE A 82 -2.47 -1.29 -6.53
N ILE A 83 -1.14 -1.24 -6.46
CA ILE A 83 -0.27 -1.98 -7.38
C ILE A 83 0.56 -2.96 -6.59
N THR A 84 0.25 -4.25 -6.76
CA THR A 84 1.03 -5.34 -6.19
C THR A 84 2.30 -5.55 -7.00
N THR A 85 3.46 -5.66 -6.32
CA THR A 85 4.71 -6.15 -6.94
C THR A 85 4.49 -7.49 -7.63
N ASP A 86 5.19 -7.77 -8.73
CA ASP A 86 5.20 -9.07 -9.41
C ASP A 86 5.75 -10.20 -8.51
N ASP A 87 5.42 -11.44 -8.85
CA ASP A 87 5.73 -12.61 -8.00
C ASP A 87 7.22 -12.95 -8.03
N GLU A 88 7.88 -12.78 -9.16
CA GLU A 88 9.32 -13.01 -9.32
C GLU A 88 10.12 -12.05 -8.44
N ARG A 89 9.80 -10.75 -8.48
CA ARG A 89 10.44 -9.75 -7.63
C ARG A 89 10.09 -9.93 -6.16
N LEU A 90 8.88 -10.39 -5.84
CA LEU A 90 8.54 -10.74 -4.48
C LEU A 90 9.39 -11.92 -3.98
N LYS A 91 9.52 -12.99 -4.77
CA LYS A 91 10.37 -14.15 -4.45
C LYS A 91 11.81 -13.72 -4.20
N MET A 92 12.43 -12.99 -5.13
CA MET A 92 13.81 -12.48 -4.93
C MET A 92 13.98 -11.65 -3.65
N LYS A 93 12.95 -10.88 -3.25
CA LYS A 93 12.97 -10.10 -2.00
C LYS A 93 12.84 -10.99 -0.77
N MET A 94 12.11 -12.10 -0.88
CA MET A 94 11.82 -13.04 0.21
C MET A 94 12.89 -14.13 0.33
N ASP A 95 13.62 -14.48 -0.74
CA ASP A 95 14.70 -15.49 -0.74
C ASP A 95 15.82 -15.17 0.26
N LYS A 96 15.97 -13.90 0.63
CA LYS A 96 16.90 -13.44 1.68
C LYS A 96 16.37 -13.65 3.10
N ARG A 97 15.21 -14.27 3.28
CA ARG A 97 14.53 -14.47 4.57
C ARG A 97 14.27 -15.95 4.78
N GLU A 98 14.68 -16.47 5.93
CA GLU A 98 14.62 -17.90 6.27
C GLU A 98 13.18 -18.44 6.35
N THR A 99 12.20 -17.62 6.76
CA THR A 99 10.78 -18.00 6.88
C THR A 99 9.88 -16.99 6.16
N GLY A 100 9.70 -17.20 4.86
CA GLY A 100 8.94 -16.29 4.02
C GLY A 100 7.58 -16.83 3.61
N ILE A 101 6.49 -16.30 4.16
CA ILE A 101 5.18 -16.37 3.49
C ILE A 101 5.34 -15.71 2.12
N VAL A 102 5.00 -16.40 1.03
CA VAL A 102 5.00 -15.85 -0.34
C VAL A 102 3.64 -16.09 -0.98
N LEU A 103 2.79 -15.07 -0.98
CA LEU A 103 1.49 -15.09 -1.65
C LEU A 103 1.63 -14.63 -3.10
N SER A 104 0.93 -15.30 -4.02
CA SER A 104 0.85 -14.90 -5.42
C SER A 104 0.21 -13.52 -5.60
N ARG A 105 0.45 -12.89 -6.75
CA ARG A 105 -0.08 -11.55 -7.07
C ARG A 105 -1.59 -11.51 -7.01
N GLU A 106 -2.23 -12.55 -7.51
CA GLU A 106 -3.68 -12.70 -7.49
C GLU A 106 -4.22 -12.74 -6.07
N LYS A 107 -3.67 -13.60 -5.20
CA LYS A 107 -4.06 -13.69 -3.78
C LYS A 107 -3.87 -12.36 -3.07
N ARG A 108 -2.74 -11.68 -3.30
CA ARG A 108 -2.44 -10.36 -2.70
C ARG A 108 -3.39 -9.28 -3.20
N ALA A 109 -3.76 -9.30 -4.48
CA ALA A 109 -4.74 -8.39 -5.05
C ALA A 109 -6.15 -8.67 -4.51
N ASN A 110 -6.55 -9.94 -4.37
CA ASN A 110 -7.84 -10.31 -3.82
C ASN A 110 -8.01 -9.93 -2.34
N LEU A 111 -6.92 -9.94 -1.55
CA LEU A 111 -6.92 -9.38 -0.19
C LEU A 111 -7.18 -7.87 -0.14
N TRP A 112 -7.06 -7.17 -1.28
CA TRP A 112 -7.52 -5.79 -1.50
C TRP A 112 -8.87 -5.70 -2.24
N ARG A 113 -9.51 -6.83 -2.52
CA ARG A 113 -10.70 -6.99 -3.39
C ARG A 113 -10.45 -6.56 -4.85
N GLY A 114 -9.22 -6.73 -5.32
CA GLY A 114 -8.82 -6.49 -6.71
C GLY A 114 -8.60 -7.78 -7.50
N ASP A 115 -8.37 -7.62 -8.81
CA ASP A 115 -8.26 -8.73 -9.79
C ASP A 115 -6.81 -9.01 -10.24
N GLY A 116 -5.82 -8.27 -9.73
CA GLY A 116 -4.42 -8.46 -10.07
C GLY A 116 -4.04 -8.01 -11.50
N THR A 117 -4.89 -7.20 -12.15
CA THR A 117 -4.64 -6.66 -13.49
C THR A 117 -3.29 -5.93 -13.57
N SER A 118 -2.58 -6.12 -14.69
CA SER A 118 -1.29 -5.46 -14.94
C SER A 118 -1.43 -3.94 -15.10
N TRP A 119 -0.68 -3.19 -14.29
CA TRP A 119 -0.76 -1.72 -14.25
C TRP A 119 -0.35 -1.02 -15.57
N PRO A 120 0.78 -1.34 -16.24
CA PRO A 120 1.21 -0.58 -17.41
C PRO A 120 0.19 -0.56 -18.56
N GLY A 121 -0.41 -1.72 -18.86
CA GLY A 121 -1.45 -1.85 -19.89
C GLY A 121 -2.73 -1.11 -19.50
N PHE A 122 -3.23 -1.37 -18.28
CA PHE A 122 -4.42 -0.71 -17.77
C PHE A 122 -4.27 0.82 -17.70
N ARG A 123 -3.12 1.32 -17.23
CA ARG A 123 -2.81 2.77 -17.16
C ARG A 123 -2.93 3.42 -18.53
N THR A 124 -2.33 2.80 -19.56
CA THR A 124 -2.33 3.35 -20.91
C THR A 124 -3.76 3.48 -21.45
N LYS A 125 -4.57 2.42 -21.29
CA LYS A 125 -5.99 2.43 -21.68
C LYS A 125 -6.78 3.48 -20.91
N LEU A 126 -6.61 3.54 -19.58
CA LEU A 126 -7.30 4.50 -18.72
C LEU A 126 -7.00 5.95 -19.10
N VAL A 127 -5.73 6.29 -19.28
CA VAL A 127 -5.31 7.64 -19.69
C VAL A 127 -5.88 8.00 -21.05
N ASN A 128 -5.82 7.09 -22.02
CA ASN A 128 -6.33 7.36 -23.37
C ASN A 128 -7.85 7.56 -23.38
N THR A 129 -8.61 6.71 -22.67
CA THR A 129 -10.07 6.82 -22.58
C THR A 129 -10.49 8.11 -21.88
N LEU A 130 -9.84 8.48 -20.77
CA LEU A 130 -10.11 9.75 -20.08
C LEU A 130 -9.77 10.97 -20.94
N LYS A 131 -8.62 10.95 -21.61
CA LYS A 131 -8.15 12.04 -22.47
C LYS A 131 -9.08 12.27 -23.67
N ARG A 132 -9.59 11.20 -24.28
CA ARG A 132 -10.56 11.28 -25.40
C ARG A 132 -11.83 12.03 -25.01
N ASP A 133 -12.24 11.90 -23.75
CA ASP A 133 -13.43 12.56 -23.20
C ASP A 133 -13.09 13.93 -22.55
N GLY A 134 -11.90 14.48 -22.82
CA GLY A 134 -11.46 15.79 -22.32
C GLY A 134 -11.20 15.83 -20.81
N VAL A 135 -10.92 14.69 -20.17
CA VAL A 135 -10.67 14.62 -18.72
C VAL A 135 -9.18 14.70 -18.43
N ASP A 136 -8.74 15.77 -17.75
CA ASP A 136 -7.36 15.87 -17.24
C ASP A 136 -7.20 15.01 -15.98
N THR A 137 -6.22 14.10 -16.03
CA THR A 137 -5.91 13.15 -14.97
C THR A 137 -4.42 13.10 -14.70
N LYS A 138 -4.04 13.18 -13.42
CA LYS A 138 -2.65 13.02 -12.96
C LYS A 138 -2.55 11.92 -11.92
N PHE A 139 -1.40 11.26 -11.88
CA PHE A 139 -1.10 10.23 -10.90
C PHE A 139 -0.22 10.81 -9.80
N VAL A 140 -0.54 10.50 -8.55
CA VAL A 140 0.25 10.88 -7.38
C VAL A 140 0.72 9.60 -6.72
N LEU A 141 2.03 9.45 -6.62
CA LEU A 141 2.64 8.26 -6.07
C LEU A 141 2.66 8.36 -4.55
N LEU A 142 1.99 7.41 -3.88
CA LEU A 142 2.04 7.25 -2.44
C LEU A 142 3.14 6.26 -2.10
N PHE A 143 4.14 6.73 -1.36
CA PHE A 143 5.14 5.86 -0.76
C PHE A 143 5.12 6.00 0.76
N GLY A 144 5.44 4.89 1.43
CA GLY A 144 6.00 5.00 2.77
C GLY A 144 7.34 5.75 2.72
N PRO A 145 7.72 6.41 3.82
CA PRO A 145 9.00 7.12 3.93
C PRO A 145 10.25 6.28 3.60
N ASP A 146 10.17 4.94 3.66
CA ASP A 146 11.22 3.96 3.28
C ASP A 146 11.74 4.17 1.86
N ALA A 147 10.89 4.69 0.97
CA ALA A 147 11.26 4.91 -0.43
C ALA A 147 12.03 6.23 -0.64
N ILE A 148 12.15 7.05 0.41
CA ILE A 148 12.71 8.41 0.36
C ILE A 148 14.00 8.49 1.20
N THR A 149 14.10 7.72 2.28
CA THR A 149 15.29 7.60 3.13
C THR A 149 15.50 6.14 3.49
N ALA A 150 16.76 5.69 3.58
CA ALA A 150 17.17 4.28 3.67
C ALA A 150 16.71 3.50 4.92
N ASP A 151 15.90 4.09 5.80
CA ASP A 151 15.36 3.45 7.00
C ASP A 151 13.84 3.71 7.06
N GLY A 152 13.07 2.69 7.44
CA GLY A 152 11.65 2.56 7.07
C GLY A 152 10.64 3.17 8.05
N GLY A 153 9.56 3.76 7.51
CA GLY A 153 8.33 4.21 8.20
C GLY A 153 6.99 3.80 7.53
N ASP A 154 5.94 3.72 8.35
CA ASP A 154 4.51 3.50 8.05
C ASP A 154 3.82 4.52 8.99
N ILE A 155 2.59 4.95 8.74
CA ILE A 155 1.89 5.92 9.60
C ILE A 155 1.82 5.48 11.06
N SER A 156 1.92 4.18 11.26
CA SER A 156 1.91 3.47 12.53
C SER A 156 3.27 3.42 13.26
N ARG A 157 4.37 3.84 12.60
CA ARG A 157 5.73 3.91 13.18
C ARG A 157 6.33 5.32 13.07
N PRO A 158 7.31 5.68 13.90
CA PRO A 158 8.14 6.88 13.68
C PRO A 158 8.70 6.89 12.25
N VAL A 159 8.82 8.08 11.69
CA VAL A 159 9.39 8.27 10.35
C VAL A 159 10.75 8.91 10.56
N ASP A 160 11.82 8.30 10.05
CA ASP A 160 13.21 8.69 10.34
C ASP A 160 13.61 10.09 9.83
N PHE A 161 12.73 10.72 9.06
CA PHE A 161 12.90 12.11 8.63
C PHE A 161 12.02 13.11 9.38
N ARG A 162 11.17 12.71 10.33
CA ARG A 162 10.38 13.63 11.15
C ARG A 162 10.99 13.73 12.55
N TYR A 163 11.52 14.89 12.87
CA TYR A 163 11.88 15.28 14.23
C TYR A 163 10.68 15.98 14.90
N PRO A 164 10.65 16.12 16.24
CA PRO A 164 9.52 16.75 16.94
C PRO A 164 9.08 18.09 16.34
N ASN A 165 10.05 18.90 15.89
CA ASN A 165 9.81 20.25 15.40
C ASN A 165 10.29 20.50 13.95
N SER A 166 10.74 19.47 13.22
CA SER A 166 11.29 19.66 11.86
C SER A 166 11.21 18.42 10.99
N LEU A 167 11.42 18.61 9.69
CA LEU A 167 11.60 17.55 8.71
C LEU A 167 13.05 17.53 8.23
N ARG A 168 13.69 16.35 8.24
CA ARG A 168 14.99 16.14 7.60
C ARG A 168 14.88 16.57 6.14
N GLN A 169 15.87 17.32 5.70
CA GLN A 169 15.93 17.75 4.31
C GLN A 169 16.16 16.54 3.39
N LEU A 170 15.33 16.41 2.36
CA LEU A 170 15.49 15.36 1.37
C LEU A 170 16.60 15.74 0.39
N ALA A 171 17.54 14.81 0.19
CA ALA A 171 18.59 14.96 -0.81
C ALA A 171 17.98 15.18 -2.20
N GLY A 172 18.49 16.18 -2.92
CA GLY A 172 17.98 16.51 -4.26
C GLY A 172 16.61 17.22 -4.27
N CYS A 173 16.11 17.70 -3.14
CA CYS A 173 14.92 18.55 -3.06
C CYS A 173 15.24 19.97 -2.55
N THR A 174 14.36 20.93 -2.85
CA THR A 174 14.36 22.27 -2.22
C THR A 174 14.06 22.16 -0.72
N PRO A 175 14.35 23.20 0.08
CA PRO A 175 13.83 23.31 1.44
C PRO A 175 12.33 23.06 1.52
N TRP A 176 11.90 22.47 2.64
CA TRP A 176 10.49 22.29 2.96
C TRP A 176 9.80 23.65 3.12
N VAL A 177 8.60 23.77 2.54
CA VAL A 177 7.71 24.91 2.76
C VAL A 177 6.33 24.40 3.17
N ASN A 178 5.68 25.12 4.09
CA ASN A 178 4.33 24.76 4.52
C ASN A 178 3.30 25.24 3.50
N LEU A 179 2.37 24.37 3.13
CA LEU A 179 1.14 24.76 2.45
C LEU A 179 0.27 25.51 3.46
N GLN A 180 -0.04 26.77 3.16
CA GLN A 180 -1.07 27.51 3.88
C GLN A 180 -2.42 26.99 3.40
N ASP A 181 -3.09 26.17 4.22
CA ASP A 181 -4.49 25.83 4.03
C ASP A 181 -5.30 26.58 5.09
N GLY A 182 -6.18 27.48 4.66
CA GLY A 182 -6.98 28.37 5.53
C GLY A 182 -8.05 27.66 6.36
N ARG A 183 -7.91 26.34 6.60
CA ARG A 183 -8.89 25.49 7.29
C ARG A 183 -8.32 24.68 8.46
N SER A 184 -7.04 24.79 8.81
CA SER A 184 -6.45 23.93 9.85
C SER A 184 -6.02 24.73 11.09
N ARG A 185 -6.57 24.33 12.25
CA ARG A 185 -6.03 24.66 13.57
C ARG A 185 -4.57 24.17 13.64
N PHE A 186 -3.75 24.90 14.38
CA PHE A 186 -2.31 24.75 14.55
C PHE A 186 -1.89 23.26 14.71
N ASP A 187 -0.75 22.88 14.09
CA ASP A 187 -0.01 21.58 14.12
C ASP A 187 -0.16 20.55 12.97
N ASN A 188 -1.16 20.64 12.09
CA ASN A 188 -1.33 19.70 10.94
C ASN A 188 -1.02 20.33 9.58
N LYS A 189 0.11 21.04 9.45
CA LYS A 189 0.49 21.70 8.19
C LYS A 189 1.14 20.72 7.21
N ILE A 190 0.58 20.59 6.02
CA ILE A 190 1.19 19.84 4.92
C ILE A 190 2.49 20.55 4.52
N SER A 191 3.60 19.82 4.50
CA SER A 191 4.89 20.34 4.04
C SER A 191 5.17 19.87 2.62
N ILE A 192 5.75 20.74 1.79
CA ILE A 192 6.09 20.41 0.40
C ILE A 192 7.54 20.75 0.09
N CYS A 193 8.16 19.95 -0.77
CA CYS A 193 9.44 20.28 -1.39
C CYS A 193 9.42 19.90 -2.88
N ARG A 194 10.28 20.56 -3.67
CA ARG A 194 10.38 20.32 -5.12
C ARG A 194 11.68 19.58 -5.43
N GLN A 195 11.61 18.57 -6.29
CA GLN A 195 12.79 17.85 -6.75
C GLN A 195 13.63 18.75 -7.68
N ASN A 196 14.94 18.82 -7.43
CA ASN A 196 15.87 19.68 -8.14
C ASN A 196 16.36 19.07 -9.46
N ARG A 197 16.54 17.74 -9.50
CA ARG A 197 17.25 17.02 -10.57
C ARG A 197 16.35 16.35 -11.62
N VAL A 198 15.03 16.29 -11.38
CA VAL A 198 14.08 15.65 -12.30
C VAL A 198 13.36 16.73 -13.11
N ARG A 199 13.30 16.60 -14.44
CA ARG A 199 12.47 17.44 -15.31
C ARG A 199 11.34 16.58 -15.91
N PRO A 200 10.06 16.96 -15.75
CA PRO A 200 9.55 18.09 -14.96
C PRO A 200 9.80 17.89 -13.45
N ARG A 201 9.97 19.00 -12.71
CA ARG A 201 10.24 18.94 -11.26
C ARG A 201 9.04 18.33 -10.53
N GLY A 202 9.23 17.15 -9.95
CA GLY A 202 8.24 16.54 -9.06
C GLY A 202 8.05 17.36 -7.78
N THR A 203 6.84 17.28 -7.21
CA THR A 203 6.55 17.84 -5.88
C THR A 203 6.35 16.69 -4.91
N VAL A 204 7.14 16.68 -3.83
CA VAL A 204 6.93 15.77 -2.71
C VAL A 204 6.07 16.50 -1.69
N ARG A 205 5.08 15.78 -1.15
CA ARG A 205 4.24 16.27 -0.05
C ARG A 205 4.38 15.36 1.15
N PHE A 206 4.63 15.95 2.29
CA PHE A 206 4.56 15.29 3.58
C PHE A 206 3.21 15.63 4.22
N VAL A 207 2.44 14.58 4.50
CA VAL A 207 1.15 14.68 5.19
C VAL A 207 1.38 14.28 6.65
N PRO A 208 1.35 15.22 7.60
CA PRO A 208 1.58 14.88 9.00
C PRO A 208 0.48 13.96 9.51
N CYS A 209 0.85 13.07 10.42
CA CYS A 209 -0.07 12.29 11.24
C CYS A 209 0.08 12.76 12.69
N ASP A 210 -1.03 12.86 13.41
CA ASP A 210 -1.04 13.14 14.83
C ASP A 210 -0.26 12.04 15.57
N LEU A 211 0.81 12.44 16.27
CA LEU A 211 1.70 11.54 16.99
C LEU A 211 1.01 10.90 18.19
N ASP A 212 0.11 11.64 18.84
CA ASP A 212 -0.55 11.22 20.08
C ASP A 212 -1.70 10.22 19.81
N ARG A 213 -2.18 10.19 18.56
CA ARG A 213 -3.21 9.25 18.10
C ARG A 213 -2.65 7.97 17.50
N ARG A 214 -1.33 7.75 17.59
CA ARG A 214 -0.72 6.54 17.03
C ARG A 214 -1.02 5.33 17.91
N PRO A 215 -1.45 4.21 17.33
CA PRO A 215 -1.52 2.96 18.07
C PRO A 215 -0.10 2.53 18.47
N GLN A 216 0.10 2.20 19.75
CA GLN A 216 1.38 1.68 20.26
C GLN A 216 1.76 0.35 19.59
N ASP A 217 0.76 -0.46 19.24
CA ASP A 217 0.93 -1.76 18.62
C ASP A 217 0.38 -1.77 17.17
N ALA A 218 1.22 -1.28 16.28
CA ALA A 218 0.94 -1.09 14.87
C ALA A 218 0.77 -2.41 14.08
N PRO A 219 -0.34 -2.59 13.33
CA PRO A 219 -0.48 -3.70 12.40
C PRO A 219 0.59 -3.68 11.31
N SER A 220 1.34 -4.78 11.14
CA SER A 220 2.39 -4.93 10.13
C SER A 220 2.44 -6.34 9.55
N SER A 221 3.03 -6.50 8.35
CA SER A 221 3.29 -7.84 7.81
C SER A 221 4.24 -8.66 8.69
N THR A 222 5.14 -8.01 9.44
CA THR A 222 6.01 -8.68 10.42
C THR A 222 5.20 -9.23 11.58
N LYS A 223 4.24 -8.44 12.11
CA LYS A 223 3.33 -8.89 13.16
C LYS A 223 2.48 -10.09 12.70
N ILE A 224 1.99 -10.06 11.46
CA ILE A 224 1.25 -11.18 10.88
C ILE A 224 2.11 -12.45 10.84
N ARG A 225 3.37 -12.36 10.39
CA ARG A 225 4.29 -13.50 10.41
C ARG A 225 4.53 -14.01 11.83
N GLY A 226 4.75 -13.11 12.78
CA GLY A 226 4.92 -13.49 14.18
C GLY A 226 3.70 -14.22 14.76
N ILE A 227 2.47 -13.80 14.42
CA ILE A 227 1.25 -14.53 14.82
C ILE A 227 1.24 -15.94 14.24
N ILE A 228 1.56 -16.08 12.96
CA ILE A 228 1.55 -17.36 12.25
C ILE A 228 2.63 -18.32 12.79
N GLU A 229 3.79 -17.78 13.16
CA GLU A 229 4.91 -18.56 13.72
C GLU A 229 4.69 -18.97 15.18
N SER A 230 3.98 -18.15 15.96
CA SER A 230 3.84 -18.34 17.42
C SER A 230 2.51 -18.94 17.87
N SER A 231 1.54 -19.12 16.97
CA SER A 231 0.18 -19.52 17.33
C SER A 231 -0.30 -20.72 16.50
N PRO A 232 -1.11 -21.62 17.09
CA PRO A 232 -1.71 -22.73 16.36
C PRO A 232 -2.69 -22.22 15.29
N GLN A 233 -2.91 -23.01 14.24
CA GLN A 233 -3.64 -22.61 13.04
C GLN A 233 -5.11 -22.26 13.33
N GLU A 234 -5.70 -22.88 14.33
CA GLU A 234 -7.07 -22.70 14.78
C GLU A 234 -7.30 -21.28 15.33
N GLU A 235 -6.26 -20.66 15.87
CA GLU A 235 -6.31 -19.32 16.47
C GLU A 235 -5.97 -18.20 15.47
N TRP A 236 -5.51 -18.53 14.25
CA TRP A 236 -5.02 -17.52 13.31
C TRP A 236 -6.09 -16.51 12.93
N GLU A 237 -7.32 -16.93 12.65
CA GLU A 237 -8.38 -16.01 12.21
C GLU A 237 -8.68 -14.96 13.29
N GLU A 238 -8.82 -15.40 14.54
CA GLU A 238 -9.06 -14.53 15.68
C GLU A 238 -7.89 -13.57 15.92
N LYS A 239 -6.66 -14.09 15.96
CA LYS A 239 -5.45 -13.29 16.24
C LYS A 239 -5.10 -12.32 15.11
N LEU A 240 -5.46 -12.63 13.87
CA LEU A 240 -5.27 -11.74 12.72
C LEU A 240 -6.36 -10.66 12.63
N ASN A 241 -7.43 -10.74 13.42
CA ASN A 241 -8.49 -9.74 13.43
C ASN A 241 -7.95 -8.37 13.88
N GLY A 242 -8.33 -7.32 13.15
CA GLY A 242 -7.77 -5.97 13.34
C GLY A 242 -6.33 -5.78 12.86
N VAL A 243 -5.63 -6.86 12.46
CA VAL A 243 -4.26 -6.81 11.92
C VAL A 243 -4.26 -6.95 10.40
N ALA A 244 -4.81 -8.04 9.87
CA ALA A 244 -4.92 -8.29 8.44
C ALA A 244 -6.15 -7.58 7.84
N LEU A 245 -6.14 -7.29 6.53
CA LEU A 245 -7.31 -6.67 5.87
C LEU A 245 -8.52 -7.60 5.85
N HIS A 246 -8.29 -8.86 5.49
CA HIS A 246 -9.32 -9.90 5.40
C HIS A 246 -8.77 -11.18 6.07
N PRO A 247 -8.90 -11.31 7.41
CA PRO A 247 -8.31 -12.42 8.17
C PRO A 247 -8.72 -13.80 7.65
N LYS A 248 -10.02 -14.02 7.43
CA LYS A 248 -10.56 -15.29 6.92
C LYS A 248 -9.95 -15.71 5.58
N ILE A 249 -9.98 -14.82 4.59
CA ILE A 249 -9.41 -15.07 3.24
C ILE A 249 -7.89 -15.31 3.35
N LEU A 250 -7.20 -14.56 4.21
CA LEU A 250 -5.77 -14.75 4.43
C LEU A 250 -5.48 -16.14 5.01
N VAL A 251 -6.23 -16.59 6.01
CA VAL A 251 -6.06 -17.92 6.61
C VAL A 251 -6.29 -19.03 5.58
N GLU A 252 -7.31 -18.90 4.73
CA GLU A 252 -7.54 -19.84 3.61
C GLU A 252 -6.30 -19.93 2.71
N TYR A 253 -5.73 -18.80 2.32
CA TYR A 253 -4.52 -18.79 1.50
C TYR A 253 -3.26 -19.32 2.18
N LEU A 254 -3.14 -19.14 3.49
CA LEU A 254 -2.01 -19.66 4.27
C LEU A 254 -2.08 -21.19 4.40
N LYS A 255 -3.27 -21.76 4.53
CA LYS A 255 -3.48 -23.22 4.58
C LYS A 255 -3.10 -23.94 3.27
N GLU A 256 -3.13 -23.22 2.15
CA GLU A 256 -2.68 -23.74 0.86
C GLU A 256 -1.15 -23.72 0.68
N LEU A 257 -0.43 -22.99 1.54
CA LEU A 257 1.03 -22.96 1.46
C LEU A 257 1.59 -24.30 1.98
N PRO A 258 2.74 -24.75 1.44
CA PRO A 258 3.42 -25.89 2.03
C PRO A 258 3.69 -25.59 3.51
N PRO A 259 3.53 -26.60 4.40
CA PRO A 259 3.85 -26.43 5.81
C PRO A 259 5.28 -25.89 5.91
N PRO A 260 5.56 -24.97 6.84
CA PRO A 260 6.90 -24.43 7.00
C PRO A 260 7.86 -25.60 7.13
N THR A 261 8.77 -25.73 6.16
CA THR A 261 9.93 -26.61 6.31
C THR A 261 10.60 -26.19 7.60
N LYS A 262 10.62 -27.10 8.59
CA LYS A 262 11.06 -26.99 9.98
C LYS A 262 11.88 -25.71 10.31
N PRO A 263 11.68 -25.09 11.49
CA PRO A 263 12.52 -23.97 11.90
C PRO A 263 13.99 -24.36 11.76
N ALA A 264 14.81 -23.44 11.23
CA ALA A 264 16.25 -23.57 11.33
C ALA A 264 16.56 -23.97 12.77
N GLU A 265 17.24 -25.11 12.96
CA GLU A 265 17.73 -25.53 14.27
C GLU A 265 18.34 -24.30 14.94
N SER A 266 17.91 -24.00 16.17
CA SER A 266 18.36 -22.79 16.83
C SER A 266 19.90 -22.80 16.87
N LYS A 267 20.55 -21.63 16.89
CA LYS A 267 22.01 -21.59 17.04
C LYS A 267 22.48 -22.35 18.30
N GLU A 268 21.61 -22.46 19.32
CA GLU A 268 21.82 -23.31 20.49
C GLU A 268 21.75 -24.81 20.15
N ASP A 269 20.79 -25.26 19.35
CA ASP A 269 20.69 -26.67 18.91
C ASP A 269 21.86 -27.08 18.00
N LEU A 270 22.32 -26.17 17.13
CA LEU A 270 23.52 -26.38 16.32
C LEU A 270 24.78 -26.45 17.18
N ALA A 271 24.91 -25.55 18.17
CA ALA A 271 26.03 -25.54 19.10
C ALA A 271 26.04 -26.78 20.00
N LYS A 272 24.87 -27.28 20.41
CA LYS A 272 24.73 -28.51 21.19
C LYS A 272 25.15 -29.74 20.40
N LYS A 273 24.69 -29.88 19.15
CA LYS A 273 25.11 -30.98 18.28
C LYS A 273 26.59 -30.91 17.91
N GLN A 274 27.11 -29.71 17.69
CA GLN A 274 28.53 -29.52 17.42
C GLN A 274 29.38 -29.90 18.63
N TRP A 275 28.93 -29.57 19.84
CA TRP A 275 29.57 -30.01 21.09
C TRP A 275 29.47 -31.53 21.29
N GLU A 276 28.31 -32.13 21.08
CA GLU A 276 28.09 -33.58 21.20
C GLU A 276 28.88 -34.40 20.17
N SER A 277 29.14 -33.85 18.97
CA SER A 277 29.98 -34.49 17.95
C SER A 277 31.49 -34.40 18.22
N ILE A 278 31.92 -33.54 19.15
CA ILE A 278 33.32 -33.35 19.52
C ILE A 278 33.68 -34.22 20.75
N VAL A 279 32.69 -34.71 21.49
CA VAL A 279 32.87 -35.40 22.78
C VAL A 279 32.73 -36.94 22.66
N TRP A 280 32.78 -37.50 21.45
CA TRP A 280 32.98 -38.94 21.22
C TRP A 280 33.97 -39.20 20.09
#